data_AF-A0A1M4U9R6-F1
#
_entry.id   AF-A0A1M4U9R6-F1
#
_cell.length_a   1.000
_cell.length_b   1.000
_cell.length_c   1.000
_cell.angle_alpha   90.00
_cell.angle_beta   90.00
_cell.angle_gamma   90.00
#
_symmetry.space_group_name_H-M   'P 1'
#
loop_
_entity.id
_entity.type
_entity.pdbx_description
1 polymer ?
#
loop_
_entity_poly.entity_id
_entity_poly.type
_entity_poly.pdbx_seq_one_letter_code
_entity_poly.pdbx_strand_id
1 'polypeptide(L)'
;MIHKIKALYDEGNGLKIRAIARQLGLSRNTVRKYLRMDEAAIEVKQSHRERRKQLDAYRDYIVTLLRQFPNLSAAKVLYKLQQKDPGLKVSERSARRYVRRLKETVIQCQKRYY
;
A
#
# COMPACT_ATOMS: atom_id res chain seq x y z
N MET A 1 4.50 6.15 -15.44
CA MET A 1 5.85 6.77 -15.28
C MET A 1 6.91 6.06 -16.12
N ILE A 2 6.99 4.73 -16.10
CA ILE A 2 8.01 3.96 -16.84
C ILE A 2 7.80 4.03 -18.36
N HIS A 3 6.56 3.89 -18.85
CA HIS A 3 6.25 4.07 -20.28
C HIS A 3 6.72 5.45 -20.81
N LYS A 4 6.59 6.51 -19.98
CA LYS A 4 7.08 7.84 -20.32
C LYS A 4 8.61 7.89 -20.43
N ILE A 5 9.34 7.12 -19.62
CA ILE A 5 10.81 7.01 -19.73
C ILE A 5 11.21 6.30 -21.02
N LYS A 6 10.54 5.19 -21.36
CA LYS A 6 10.84 4.43 -22.58
C LYS A 6 10.46 5.19 -23.85
N ALA A 7 9.28 5.82 -23.86
CA ALA A 7 8.84 6.68 -24.96
C ALA A 7 9.77 7.89 -25.19
N LEU A 8 10.32 8.50 -24.13
CA LEU A 8 11.29 9.59 -24.28
C LEU A 8 12.68 9.11 -24.73
N TYR A 9 13.02 7.85 -24.49
CA TYR A 9 14.31 7.27 -24.90
C TYR A 9 14.28 6.77 -26.34
N ASP A 10 13.12 6.31 -26.82
CA ASP A 10 12.85 5.92 -28.21
C ASP A 10 13.96 5.05 -28.81
N GLU A 11 14.28 3.95 -28.11
CA GLU A 11 15.33 2.98 -28.46
C GLU A 11 16.75 3.56 -28.72
N GLY A 12 17.00 4.81 -28.33
CA GLY A 12 18.27 5.50 -28.53
C GLY A 12 18.22 6.66 -29.54
N ASN A 13 17.10 6.84 -30.24
CA ASN A 13 16.85 7.98 -31.13
C ASN A 13 16.25 9.20 -30.40
N GLY A 14 15.81 9.00 -29.16
CA GLY A 14 15.20 10.02 -28.33
C GLY A 14 16.17 10.79 -27.43
N LEU A 15 15.65 11.28 -26.31
CA LEU A 15 16.40 12.07 -25.35
C LEU A 15 17.46 11.24 -24.62
N LYS A 16 18.64 11.83 -24.43
CA LYS A 16 19.69 11.23 -23.58
C LYS A 16 19.19 11.06 -22.14
N ILE A 17 19.67 10.02 -21.46
CA ILE A 17 19.32 9.69 -20.06
C ILE A 17 19.37 10.92 -19.12
N ARG A 18 20.35 11.82 -19.31
CA ARG A 18 20.50 13.05 -18.50
C ARG A 18 19.38 14.08 -18.75
N ALA A 19 18.83 14.13 -19.95
CA ALA A 19 17.70 15.01 -20.29
C ALA A 19 16.40 14.44 -19.73
N ILE A 20 16.16 13.13 -19.91
CA ILE A 20 15.01 12.42 -19.33
C ILE A 20 14.98 12.58 -17.80
N ALA A 21 16.14 12.39 -17.14
CA ALA A 21 16.27 12.56 -15.69
C ALA A 21 15.88 13.98 -15.23
N ARG A 22 16.32 15.02 -15.95
CA ARG A 22 15.99 16.41 -15.64
C ARG A 22 14.52 16.72 -15.88
N GLN A 23 13.96 16.26 -17.00
CA GLN A 23 12.56 16.51 -17.36
C GLN A 23 11.57 15.81 -16.41
N LEU A 24 11.93 14.63 -15.91
CA LEU A 24 11.08 13.86 -14.98
C LEU A 24 11.42 14.08 -13.51
N GLY A 25 12.46 14.87 -13.19
CA GLY A 25 12.93 15.06 -11.82
C GLY A 25 13.44 13.77 -11.15
N LEU A 26 13.94 12.82 -11.94
CA LEU A 26 14.38 11.50 -11.46
C LEU A 26 15.90 11.39 -11.42
N SER A 27 16.41 10.49 -10.57
CA SER A 27 17.83 10.16 -10.61
C SER A 27 18.20 9.43 -11.91
N ARG A 28 19.41 9.66 -12.42
CA ARG A 28 19.94 8.97 -13.61
C ARG A 28 19.96 7.45 -13.42
N ASN A 29 20.16 6.99 -12.19
CA ASN A 29 20.16 5.57 -11.83
C ASN A 29 18.76 4.98 -11.96
N THR A 30 17.72 5.73 -11.60
CA THR A 30 16.32 5.33 -11.77
C THR A 30 15.94 5.19 -13.24
N VAL A 31 16.35 6.16 -14.07
CA VAL A 31 16.13 6.12 -15.52
C VAL A 31 16.84 4.91 -16.16
N ARG A 32 18.13 4.71 -15.86
CA ARG A 32 18.91 3.56 -16.37
C ARG A 32 18.31 2.22 -15.93
N LYS A 33 17.87 2.12 -14.68
CA LYS A 33 17.22 0.92 -14.14
C LYS A 33 15.95 0.60 -14.92
N TYR A 34 15.09 1.59 -15.17
CA TYR A 34 13.82 1.37 -15.85
C TYR A 34 13.93 1.15 -17.36
N LEU A 35 14.98 1.67 -18.02
CA LEU A 35 15.27 1.33 -19.42
C LEU A 35 15.69 -0.14 -19.59
N ARG A 36 16.40 -0.71 -18.61
CA ARG A 36 16.88 -2.11 -18.65
C ARG A 36 15.84 -3.14 -18.22
N MET A 37 14.71 -2.72 -17.66
CA MET A 37 13.70 -3.64 -17.14
C MET A 37 12.54 -3.76 -18.14
N ASP A 38 12.01 -4.98 -18.29
CA ASP A 38 10.82 -5.23 -19.09
C ASP A 38 9.57 -4.66 -18.43
N GLU A 39 8.66 -4.13 -19.25
CA GLU A 39 7.46 -3.43 -18.76
C GLU A 39 6.57 -4.37 -17.94
N ALA A 40 6.32 -5.57 -18.47
CA ALA A 40 5.50 -6.60 -17.83
C ALA A 40 6.04 -7.02 -16.46
N ALA A 41 7.36 -7.17 -16.32
CA ALA A 41 8.00 -7.56 -15.06
C ALA A 41 7.86 -6.48 -13.96
N ILE A 42 7.65 -5.21 -14.33
CA ILE A 42 7.52 -4.11 -13.38
C ILE A 42 6.05 -3.82 -13.04
N GLU A 43 5.13 -3.94 -13.98
CA GLU A 43 3.69 -3.85 -13.69
C GLU A 43 3.29 -4.92 -12.67
N VAL A 44 3.74 -6.15 -12.88
CA VAL A 44 3.57 -7.26 -11.94
C VAL A 44 4.16 -6.92 -10.56
N LYS A 45 5.34 -6.29 -10.49
CA LYS A 45 5.93 -5.84 -9.21
C LYS A 45 5.18 -4.70 -8.54
N GLN A 46 4.55 -3.80 -9.32
CA GLN A 46 3.75 -2.71 -8.78
C GLN A 46 2.38 -3.19 -8.29
N SER A 47 1.72 -4.09 -9.02
CA SER A 47 0.46 -4.71 -8.61
C SER A 47 0.65 -5.59 -7.38
N HIS A 48 1.74 -6.35 -7.29
CA HIS A 48 2.08 -7.15 -6.09
C HIS A 48 2.64 -6.33 -4.92
N ARG A 49 2.78 -4.99 -5.04
CA ARG A 49 3.20 -4.16 -3.91
C ARG A 49 2.16 -4.09 -2.81
N GLU A 50 0.91 -4.49 -3.11
CA GLU A 50 -0.08 -4.85 -2.10
C GLU A 50 0.34 -6.16 -1.41
N ARG A 51 1.37 -6.07 -0.56
CA ARG A 51 1.66 -7.15 0.39
C ARG A 51 0.38 -7.41 1.16
N ARG A 52 -0.20 -8.60 0.97
CA ARG A 52 -1.30 -9.10 1.79
C ARG A 52 -0.89 -8.95 3.25
N LYS A 53 -1.55 -8.06 3.99
CA LYS A 53 -1.19 -7.86 5.39
C LYS A 53 -1.77 -9.04 6.14
N GLN A 54 -1.03 -9.57 7.11
CA GLN A 54 -1.51 -10.65 7.97
C GLN A 54 -2.87 -10.31 8.63
N LEU A 55 -3.11 -9.03 8.92
CA LEU A 55 -4.37 -8.53 9.48
C LEU A 55 -5.54 -8.49 8.48
N ASP A 56 -5.28 -8.56 7.16
CA ASP A 56 -6.35 -8.57 6.15
C ASP A 56 -7.20 -9.84 6.24
N ALA A 57 -6.62 -10.97 6.67
CA ALA A 57 -7.36 -12.21 6.97
C ALA A 57 -8.39 -12.03 8.10
N TYR A 58 -8.18 -11.04 8.97
CA TYR A 58 -9.06 -10.74 10.11
C TYR A 58 -9.88 -9.47 9.90
N ARG A 59 -9.87 -8.90 8.69
CA ARG A 59 -10.51 -7.61 8.40
C ARG A 59 -11.97 -7.58 8.80
N ASP A 60 -12.75 -8.57 8.39
CA ASP A 60 -14.19 -8.58 8.64
C ASP A 60 -14.51 -8.69 10.12
N TYR A 61 -13.73 -9.48 10.86
CA TYR A 61 -13.84 -9.58 12.33
C TYR A 61 -13.49 -8.26 13.02
N ILE A 62 -12.47 -7.54 12.54
CA ILE A 62 -12.13 -6.23 13.10
C ILE A 62 -13.24 -5.21 12.79
N VAL A 63 -13.81 -5.26 11.58
CA VAL A 63 -14.92 -4.38 11.18
C VAL A 63 -16.16 -4.62 12.03
N THR A 64 -16.53 -5.87 12.30
CA THR A 64 -17.68 -6.16 13.19
C THR A 64 -17.45 -5.66 14.60
N LEU A 65 -16.24 -5.85 15.17
CA LEU A 65 -15.87 -5.29 16.46
C LEU A 65 -15.96 -3.77 16.49
N LEU A 66 -15.51 -3.09 15.44
CA LEU A 66 -15.55 -1.63 15.36
C LEU A 66 -16.96 -1.08 15.12
N ARG A 67 -17.85 -1.84 14.46
CA ARG A 67 -19.26 -1.49 14.30
C ARG A 67 -20.02 -1.61 15.64
N GLN A 68 -19.75 -2.66 16.40
CA GLN A 68 -20.34 -2.85 17.73
C GLN A 68 -19.78 -1.87 18.76
N PHE A 69 -18.47 -1.60 18.70
CA PHE A 69 -17.74 -0.77 19.66
C PHE A 69 -16.88 0.27 18.91
N PRO A 70 -17.46 1.40 18.46
CA PRO A 70 -16.74 2.41 17.66
C PRO A 70 -15.52 3.01 18.39
N ASN A 71 -15.62 3.13 19.72
CA ASN A 71 -14.57 3.69 20.56
C ASN A 71 -13.53 2.65 21.03
N LEU A 72 -13.60 1.41 20.53
CA LEU A 72 -12.67 0.36 20.93
C LEU A 72 -11.22 0.72 20.56
N SER A 73 -10.31 0.57 21.52
CA SER A 73 -8.88 0.80 21.34
C SER A 73 -8.25 -0.31 20.49
N ALA A 74 -7.27 0.06 19.66
CA ALA A 74 -6.53 -0.90 18.85
C ALA A 74 -5.80 -1.97 19.69
N ALA A 75 -5.39 -1.64 20.92
CA ALA A 75 -4.79 -2.60 21.84
C ALA A 75 -5.79 -3.69 22.24
N LYS A 76 -7.06 -3.31 22.48
CA LYS A 76 -8.14 -4.27 22.79
C LYS A 76 -8.55 -5.10 21.58
N VAL A 77 -8.50 -4.52 20.37
CA VAL A 77 -8.66 -5.28 19.12
C VAL A 77 -7.56 -6.33 18.98
N LEU A 78 -6.29 -5.95 19.18
CA LEU A 78 -5.17 -6.89 19.13
C LEU A 78 -5.30 -8.00 20.16
N TYR A 79 -5.66 -7.67 21.41
CA TYR A 79 -5.91 -8.67 22.44
C TYR A 79 -7.01 -9.66 22.02
N LYS A 80 -8.14 -9.18 21.50
CA LYS A 80 -9.22 -10.03 20.97
C LYS A 80 -8.79 -10.89 19.78
N LEU A 81 -7.86 -10.41 18.95
CA LEU A 81 -7.29 -11.20 17.86
C LEU A 81 -6.37 -12.31 18.37
N GLN A 82 -5.52 -12.02 19.35
CA GLN A 82 -4.63 -13.00 19.98
C GLN A 82 -5.41 -14.08 20.74
N GLN A 83 -6.55 -13.74 21.35
CA GLN A 83 -7.43 -14.72 21.98
C GLN A 83 -8.07 -15.67 20.95
N LYS A 84 -8.34 -15.18 19.73
CA LYS A 84 -8.91 -15.99 18.65
C LYS A 84 -7.85 -16.82 17.93
N ASP A 85 -6.67 -16.26 17.73
CA ASP A 85 -5.51 -16.89 17.10
C ASP A 85 -4.25 -16.61 17.93
N PRO A 86 -3.88 -17.50 18.86
CA PRO A 86 -2.68 -17.36 19.68
C PRO A 86 -1.37 -17.33 18.86
N GLY A 87 -1.40 -17.81 17.61
CA GLY A 87 -0.24 -17.80 16.70
C GLY A 87 0.01 -16.45 16.03
N LEU A 88 -0.89 -15.47 16.20
CA LEU A 88 -0.83 -14.19 15.51
C LEU A 88 0.32 -13.30 16.00
N LYS A 89 1.45 -13.33 15.29
CA LYS A 89 2.62 -12.48 15.55
C LYS A 89 2.48 -11.10 14.90
N VAL A 90 1.61 -10.26 15.47
CA VAL A 90 1.43 -8.86 15.02
C VAL A 90 1.89 -7.89 16.10
N SER A 91 2.73 -6.91 15.72
CA SER A 91 3.14 -5.85 16.63
C SER A 91 2.00 -4.86 16.90
N GLU A 92 1.97 -4.31 18.13
CA GLU A 92 0.95 -3.34 18.53
C GLU A 92 0.87 -2.13 17.59
N ARG A 93 2.02 -1.63 17.13
CA ARG A 93 2.11 -0.55 16.15
C ARG A 93 1.42 -0.89 14.83
N SER A 94 1.56 -2.13 14.37
CA SER A 94 0.93 -2.62 13.13
C SER A 94 -0.58 -2.71 13.28
N ALA A 95 -1.04 -3.28 14.40
CA ALA A 95 -2.46 -3.35 14.74
C ALA A 95 -3.08 -1.94 14.82
N ARG A 96 -2.42 -1.00 15.50
CA ARG A 96 -2.88 0.40 15.60
C ARG A 96 -3.00 1.09 14.25
N ARG A 97 -1.99 0.98 13.40
CA ARG A 97 -2.04 1.54 12.02
C ARG A 97 -3.17 0.92 11.21
N TYR A 98 -3.38 -0.38 11.34
CA TYR A 98 -4.41 -1.10 10.60
C TYR A 98 -5.82 -0.71 11.06
N VAL A 99 -6.07 -0.73 12.37
CA VAL A 99 -7.34 -0.33 12.97
C VAL A 99 -7.67 1.13 12.67
N ARG A 100 -6.70 2.05 12.74
CA ARG A 100 -6.93 3.45 12.36
C ARG A 100 -7.42 3.59 10.92
N ARG A 101 -6.75 2.91 9.97
CA ARG A 101 -7.16 2.90 8.56
C ARG A 101 -8.57 2.34 8.39
N LEU A 102 -8.92 1.26 9.10
CA LEU A 102 -10.27 0.70 9.07
C LEU A 102 -11.31 1.65 9.65
N LYS A 103 -11.01 2.34 10.76
CA LYS A 103 -11.91 3.35 11.33
C LYS A 103 -12.18 4.49 10.33
N GLU A 104 -11.16 4.98 9.65
CA GLU A 104 -11.32 6.02 8.61
C GLU A 104 -12.29 5.56 7.51
N THR A 105 -12.18 4.30 7.04
CA THR A 105 -13.10 3.74 6.03
C THR A 105 -14.52 3.49 6.58
N VAL A 106 -14.65 2.96 7.79
CA VAL A 106 -15.95 2.63 8.41
C VAL A 106 -16.71 3.91 8.80
N ILE A 107 -16.02 4.91 9.36
CA ILE A 107 -16.61 6.20 9.75
C ILE A 107 -17.05 6.99 8.52
N GLN A 108 -16.32 6.92 7.40
CA GLN A 108 -16.75 7.55 6.15
C GLN A 108 -18.09 6.99 5.63
N CYS A 109 -18.40 5.72 5.88
CA CYS A 109 -19.72 5.14 5.58
C CYS A 109 -20.81 5.55 6.60
N GLN A 110 -20.43 6.16 7.72
CA GLN A 110 -21.30 6.54 8.83
C GLN A 110 -21.58 8.05 8.88
N LYS A 111 -21.43 8.76 7.75
CA LYS A 111 -21.89 10.16 7.66
C LYS A 111 -23.41 10.20 7.81
N ARG A 112 -23.86 10.49 9.04
CA ARG A 112 -25.22 10.93 9.33
C ARG A 112 -25.41 12.29 8.66
N TYR A 113 -26.27 12.35 7.67
CA TYR A 113 -26.87 13.60 7.23
C TYR A 113 -27.75 14.08 8.39
N TYR A 114 -27.48 15.28 8.88
CA TYR A 114 -28.39 16.05 9.72
C TYR A 114 -29.19 16.98 8.82
#